data_AF-A0AA49GZX6-F1
#
_entry.id   AF-A0AA49GZX6-F1
#
_cell.length_a   1.000
_cell.length_b   1.000
_cell.length_c   1.000
_cell.angle_alpha   90.00
_cell.angle_beta   90.00
_cell.angle_gamma   90.00
#
_symmetry.space_group_name_H-M   'P 1'
#
loop_
_entity.id
_entity.type
_entity.pdbx_description
1 polymer ?
#
loop_
_entity_poly.entity_id
_entity_poly.type
_entity_poly.pdbx_seq_one_letter_code
_entity_poly.pdbx_strand_id
1 'polypeptide(L)'
;VATISANGDKNIGSKIAQCVKEVGKDGVITVEESKGFKELDVEKTDGMQFDRGYLSPYFVTNSEKMLVEFENPYILLTEKKLNIIQPILPIVENVARSGRP
;
A
#
# COMPACT_ATOMS: atom_id res chain seq x y z
N VAL A 1 -18.47 -11.48 -14.17
CA VAL A 1 -18.16 -11.85 -12.77
C VAL A 1 -18.24 -10.62 -11.86
N ALA A 2 -17.43 -9.58 -12.08
CA ALA A 2 -17.42 -8.36 -11.25
C ALA A 2 -18.81 -7.76 -10.94
N THR A 3 -19.68 -7.59 -11.95
CA THR A 3 -21.07 -7.10 -11.76
C THR A 3 -21.92 -7.99 -10.86
N ILE A 4 -21.76 -9.31 -10.95
CA ILE A 4 -22.54 -10.26 -10.13
C ILE A 4 -22.03 -10.20 -8.68
N SER A 5 -20.71 -10.15 -8.50
CA SER A 5 -20.08 -9.98 -7.18
C SER A 5 -20.42 -8.64 -6.53
N ALA A 6 -20.71 -7.61 -7.32
CA ALA A 6 -21.17 -6.30 -6.87
C ALA A 6 -22.71 -6.21 -6.74
N ASN A 7 -23.39 -7.31 -6.42
CA ASN A 7 -24.85 -7.38 -6.24
C ASN A 7 -25.67 -6.86 -7.44
N GLY A 8 -25.17 -7.05 -8.66
CA GLY A 8 -25.85 -6.64 -9.89
C GLY A 8 -25.52 -5.20 -10.32
N ASP A 9 -24.67 -4.48 -9.61
CA ASP A 9 -24.25 -3.13 -9.97
C ASP A 9 -23.35 -3.15 -11.22
N LYS A 10 -23.92 -2.67 -12.33
CA LYS A 10 -23.22 -2.57 -13.62
C LYS A 10 -22.16 -1.47 -13.64
N ASN A 11 -22.34 -0.39 -12.89
CA ASN A 11 -21.38 0.71 -12.83
C ASN A 11 -20.08 0.24 -12.17
N ILE A 12 -20.19 -0.38 -10.99
CA ILE A 12 -19.04 -0.97 -10.27
C ILE A 12 -18.36 -2.03 -11.15
N GLY A 13 -19.13 -2.94 -11.73
CA GLY A 13 -18.59 -3.98 -12.59
C GLY A 13 -17.83 -3.45 -13.82
N SER A 14 -18.33 -2.38 -14.44
CA SER A 14 -17.69 -1.74 -15.59
C SER A 14 -16.39 -1.05 -15.21
N LYS A 15 -16.38 -0.32 -14.08
CA LYS A 15 -15.17 0.37 -13.58
C LYS A 15 -14.07 -0.61 -13.20
N ILE A 16 -14.40 -1.70 -12.51
CA ILE A 16 -13.43 -2.77 -12.19
C ILE A 16 -12.85 -3.39 -13.47
N ALA A 17 -13.70 -3.65 -14.48
CA ALA A 17 -13.24 -4.21 -15.75
C ALA A 17 -12.30 -3.25 -16.50
N GLN A 18 -12.55 -1.95 -16.42
CA GLN A 18 -11.66 -0.93 -16.95
C GLN A 18 -10.31 -0.94 -16.22
N CYS A 19 -10.29 -0.93 -14.88
CA CYS A 19 -9.04 -1.01 -14.10
C CYS A 19 -8.20 -2.22 -14.49
N VAL A 20 -8.80 -3.42 -14.52
CA VAL A 20 -8.10 -4.67 -14.86
C VAL A 20 -7.49 -4.60 -16.27
N LYS A 21 -8.19 -3.95 -17.21
CA LYS A 21 -7.69 -3.79 -18.58
C LYS A 21 -6.53 -2.80 -18.66
N GLU A 22 -6.59 -1.70 -17.92
CA GLU A 22 -5.54 -0.66 -17.91
C GLU A 22 -4.27 -1.09 -17.16
N VAL A 23 -4.43 -1.84 -16.07
CA VAL A 23 -3.34 -2.31 -15.20
C VAL A 23 -2.63 -3.54 -15.78
N GLY A 24 -3.32 -4.35 -16.59
CA GLY A 24 -2.76 -5.55 -17.22
C GLY A 24 -2.77 -6.77 -16.31
N LYS A 25 -2.25 -7.91 -16.79
CA LYS A 25 -2.31 -9.20 -16.06
C LYS A 25 -1.51 -9.23 -14.76
N ASP A 26 -0.43 -8.44 -14.67
CA ASP A 26 0.53 -8.51 -13.56
C ASP A 26 0.50 -7.26 -12.66
N GLY A 27 -0.40 -6.32 -12.93
CA GLY A 27 -0.47 -5.10 -12.15
C GLY A 27 -1.38 -5.23 -10.93
N VAL A 28 -1.10 -4.39 -9.94
CA VAL A 28 -1.73 -4.43 -8.62
C VAL A 28 -2.92 -3.47 -8.59
N ILE A 29 -4.03 -3.91 -8.00
CA ILE A 29 -5.21 -3.08 -7.78
C ILE A 29 -5.39 -2.91 -6.27
N THR A 30 -5.36 -1.67 -5.81
CA THR A 30 -5.69 -1.28 -4.43
C THR A 30 -7.03 -0.57 -4.38
N VAL A 31 -7.72 -0.67 -3.25
CA VAL A 31 -9.01 -0.02 -3.03
C VAL A 31 -8.89 0.84 -1.77
N GLU A 32 -9.16 2.13 -1.90
CA GLU A 32 -9.17 3.08 -0.79
C GLU A 32 -10.58 3.59 -0.53
N GLU A 33 -10.90 3.80 0.75
CA GLU A 33 -12.19 4.33 1.16
C GLU A 33 -12.17 5.86 1.09
N SER A 34 -12.93 6.43 0.16
CA SER A 34 -13.02 7.90 0.03
C SER A 34 -14.01 8.46 1.07
N LYS A 35 -13.65 9.58 1.71
CA LYS A 35 -14.46 10.23 2.77
C LYS A 35 -15.68 11.01 2.22
N GLY A 36 -16.23 10.65 1.07
CA GLY A 36 -17.37 11.35 0.47
C GLY A 36 -18.33 10.44 -0.30
N PHE A 37 -19.53 10.95 -0.60
CA PHE A 37 -20.53 10.32 -1.47
C PHE A 37 -20.12 10.36 -2.96
N LYS A 38 -18.82 10.30 -3.26
CA LYS A 38 -18.34 10.29 -4.64
C LYS A 38 -18.57 8.93 -5.26
N GLU A 39 -18.80 8.93 -6.57
CA GLU A 39 -18.78 7.70 -7.34
C GLU A 39 -17.39 7.05 -7.25
N LEU A 40 -17.32 5.73 -7.48
CA LEU A 40 -16.06 4.99 -7.55
C LEU A 40 -15.10 5.66 -8.56
N ASP A 41 -14.00 6.25 -8.10
CA ASP A 41 -12.97 6.83 -8.95
C ASP A 41 -11.86 5.82 -9.21
N VAL A 42 -11.25 5.91 -10.39
CA VAL A 42 -10.13 5.06 -10.81
C VAL A 42 -8.93 5.96 -11.04
N GLU A 43 -7.88 5.77 -10.26
CA GLU A 43 -6.62 6.50 -10.39
C GLU A 43 -5.49 5.49 -10.62
N LYS A 44 -4.64 5.79 -11.60
CA LYS A 44 -3.43 5.02 -11.86
C LYS A 44 -2.26 5.69 -11.16
N THR A 45 -1.63 4.95 -10.26
CA THR A 45 -0.42 5.38 -9.57
C THR A 45 0.74 4.48 -9.97
N ASP A 46 1.89 5.08 -10.26
CA ASP A 46 3.13 4.32 -10.47
C ASP A 46 3.69 3.89 -9.11
N GLY A 47 3.86 2.58 -8.93
CA GLY A 47 4.31 2.00 -7.67
C GLY A 47 4.86 0.59 -7.87
N MET A 48 5.34 -0.01 -6.78
CA MET A 48 5.87 -1.37 -6.76
C MET A 48 5.36 -2.11 -5.53
N GLN A 49 4.98 -3.37 -5.72
CA GLN A 49 4.66 -4.29 -4.64
C GLN A 49 5.76 -5.35 -4.53
N PHE A 50 6.08 -5.72 -3.30
CA PHE A 50 7.01 -6.82 -2.98
C PHE A 50 6.26 -7.93 -2.25
N ASP A 51 6.64 -9.19 -2.46
CA ASP A 51 6.06 -10.35 -1.77
C ASP A 51 6.57 -10.53 -0.33
N ARG A 52 7.13 -9.49 0.28
CA ARG A 52 7.65 -9.51 1.66
C ARG A 52 6.86 -8.54 2.55
N GLY A 53 6.31 -9.07 3.64
CA GLY A 53 5.64 -8.28 4.66
C GLY A 53 6.55 -7.79 5.78
N TYR A 54 5.94 -7.29 6.85
CA TYR A 54 6.65 -6.87 8.06
C TYR A 54 7.28 -8.07 8.81
N LEU A 55 8.45 -7.84 9.40
CA LEU A 55 9.15 -8.88 10.18
C LEU A 55 8.45 -9.18 11.52
N SER A 56 7.78 -8.19 12.09
CA SER A 56 7.17 -8.25 13.41
C SER A 56 5.76 -7.66 13.39
N PRO A 57 4.75 -8.32 13.99
CA PRO A 57 3.39 -7.78 14.08
C PRO A 57 3.31 -6.44 14.81
N TYR A 58 4.31 -6.10 15.63
CA TYR A 58 4.38 -4.81 16.32
C TYR A 58 4.56 -3.61 15.38
N PHE A 59 4.81 -3.82 14.09
CA PHE A 59 4.84 -2.75 13.10
C PHE A 59 3.45 -2.34 12.59
N VAL A 60 2.40 -3.11 12.89
CA VAL A 60 1.02 -2.80 12.47
C VAL A 60 0.59 -1.47 13.08
N THR A 61 0.26 -0.51 12.21
CA THR A 61 -0.28 0.81 12.60
C THR A 61 -1.80 0.82 12.55
N ASN A 62 -2.41 -0.07 11.77
CA ASN A 62 -3.85 -0.26 11.66
C ASN A 62 -4.24 -1.68 12.07
N SER A 63 -4.60 -1.86 13.35
CA SER A 63 -4.92 -3.16 13.93
C SER A 63 -6.20 -3.80 13.40
N GLU A 64 -7.13 -3.01 12.86
CA GLU A 64 -8.39 -3.53 12.29
C GLU A 64 -8.14 -4.21 10.94
N LYS A 65 -7.32 -3.57 10.10
CA LYS A 65 -6.98 -4.08 8.77
C LYS A 65 -5.71 -4.95 8.76
N MET A 66 -4.99 -5.00 9.88
CA MET A 66 -3.67 -5.63 10.00
C MET A 66 -2.66 -5.08 8.98
N LEU A 67 -2.65 -3.75 8.83
CA LEU A 67 -1.81 -3.03 7.86
C LEU A 67 -0.76 -2.16 8.54
N VAL A 68 0.32 -1.92 7.79
CA VAL A 68 1.34 -0.91 8.10
C VAL A 68 1.20 0.20 7.07
N GLU A 69 0.78 1.36 7.54
CA GLU A 69 0.50 2.53 6.70
C GLU A 69 1.39 3.69 7.17
N PHE A 70 2.22 4.22 6.26
CA PHE A 70 3.06 5.39 6.49
C PHE A 70 2.90 6.41 5.37
N GLU A 71 2.84 7.68 5.72
CA GLU A 71 2.76 8.78 4.76
C GLU A 71 4.16 9.36 4.50
N ASN A 72 4.54 9.44 3.22
CA ASN A 72 5.84 9.96 2.77
C ASN A 72 7.06 9.40 3.54
N PRO A 73 7.21 8.06 3.66
CA PRO A 73 8.25 7.47 4.49
C PRO A 73 9.62 7.48 3.81
N TYR A 74 10.68 7.38 4.60
CA TYR A 74 12.00 7.04 4.09
C TYR A 74 12.13 5.53 3.83
N ILE A 75 12.73 5.16 2.70
CA ILE A 75 12.98 3.76 2.33
C ILE A 75 14.48 3.48 2.45
N LEU A 76 14.87 2.63 3.42
CA LEU A 76 16.24 2.15 3.56
C LEU A 76 16.46 0.90 2.71
N LEU A 77 17.33 1.00 1.71
CA LEU A 77 17.79 -0.13 0.90
C LEU A 77 19.19 -0.54 1.31
N THR A 78 19.40 -1.82 1.60
CA THR A 78 20.70 -2.37 1.98
C THR A 78 20.86 -3.81 1.49
N GLU A 79 22.05 -4.15 1.03
CA GLU A 79 22.41 -5.52 0.64
C GLU A 79 22.91 -6.36 1.81
N LYS A 80 23.20 -5.73 2.95
CA LYS A 80 23.73 -6.40 4.14
C LYS A 80 22.60 -6.83 5.07
N LYS A 81 22.69 -8.06 5.59
CA LYS A 81 21.81 -8.50 6.68
C LYS A 81 22.11 -7.68 7.95
N LEU A 82 21.10 -6.98 8.46
CA LEU A 82 21.20 -6.20 9.68
C LEU A 82 20.89 -7.10 10.89
N ASN A 83 21.93 -7.57 11.58
CA ASN A 83 21.78 -8.36 12.81
C ASN A 83 21.94 -7.50 14.08
N ILE A 84 22.53 -6.33 13.96
CA ILE A 84 22.82 -5.40 15.05
C ILE A 84 22.40 -3.98 14.62
N ILE A 85 21.94 -3.16 15.57
CA ILE A 85 21.35 -1.84 15.30
C ILE A 85 22.38 -0.71 15.20
N GLN A 86 23.55 -0.88 15.82
CA GLN A 86 24.60 0.14 15.91
C GLN A 86 24.99 0.75 14.56
N PRO A 87 25.13 -0.01 13.46
CA PRO A 87 25.50 0.55 12.16
C PRO A 87 24.44 1.48 11.56
N ILE A 88 23.15 1.30 11.92
CA ILE A 88 22.04 2.10 11.38
C ILE A 88 21.57 3.19 12.34
N LEU A 89 22.04 3.17 13.60
CA LEU A 89 21.61 4.11 14.63
C LEU A 89 21.72 5.59 14.20
N PRO A 90 22.84 6.05 13.58
CA PRO A 90 22.94 7.43 13.14
C PRO A 90 21.91 7.81 12.08
N ILE A 91 21.53 6.86 11.21
CA ILE A 91 20.52 7.07 10.17
C ILE A 91 19.14 7.20 10.83
N VAL A 92 18.81 6.28 11.74
CA VAL A 92 17.54 6.27 12.47
C VAL A 92 17.36 7.57 13.27
N GLU A 93 18.41 8.08 13.92
CA GLU A 93 18.36 9.34 14.65
C GLU A 93 18.10 10.56 13.75
N ASN A 94 18.61 10.54 12.52
CA ASN A 94 18.36 11.60 11.56
C ASN A 94 16.94 11.54 11.00
N VAL A 95 16.44 10.34 10.71
CA VAL A 95 15.05 10.11 10.29
C VAL A 95 14.08 10.54 11.39
N ALA A 96 14.33 10.14 12.64
CA ALA A 96 13.52 10.55 13.79
C ALA A 96 13.47 12.07 13.97
N ARG A 97 14.59 12.78 13.75
CA ARG A 97 14.65 14.25 13.78
C ARG A 97 13.87 14.92 12.65
N SER A 98 13.73 14.26 11.51
CA SER A 98 13.00 14.79 10.36
C SER A 98 11.47 14.77 10.53
N GLY A 99 10.97 14.07 11.55
CA GLY A 99 9.53 13.92 11.82
C GLY A 99 8.78 13.10 10.77
N ARG A 100 9.50 12.48 9.83
CA ARG A 100 8.95 11.55 8.85
C ARG A 100 9.44 10.14 9.18
N PRO A 101 8.54 9.18 9.41
CA PRO A 101 8.90 7.80 9.70
C PRO A 101 9.55 7.09 8.51
#